data_AF-A0A9X3LBL1-F1
#
_entry.id   AF-A0A9X3LBL1-F1
#
_cell.length_a   1.000
_cell.length_b   1.000
_cell.length_c   1.000
_cell.angle_alpha   90.00
_cell.angle_beta   90.00
_cell.angle_gamma   90.00
#
_symmetry.space_group_name_H-M   'P 1'
#
loop_
_entity.id
_entity.type
_entity.pdbx_description
1 polymer ?
#
loop_
_entity_poly.entity_id
_entity_poly.type
_entity_poly.pdbx_seq_one_letter_code
_entity_poly.pdbx_strand_id
1 'polypeptide(L)'
;MKIFVATILLLISFYIVKVDLIEGTIPLAYSSHQIECEKKLDYITVEVMAGDTLHSLFSLYPSAESITYTERLTDFYNLNPHFINQSFKVGENVLLPVYTLPAECK
;
A
#
# COMPACT_ATOMS: atom_id res chain seq x y z
N MET A 1 37.57 -46.32 -13.13
CA MET A 1 37.97 -44.96 -12.68
C MET A 1 37.50 -43.84 -13.60
N LYS A 2 37.70 -43.89 -14.92
CA LYS A 2 37.30 -42.80 -15.85
C LYS A 2 35.81 -42.39 -15.76
N ILE A 3 34.90 -43.36 -15.67
CA ILE A 3 33.45 -43.10 -15.57
C ILE A 3 33.10 -42.41 -14.25
N PHE A 4 33.73 -42.82 -13.14
CA PHE A 4 33.55 -42.18 -11.83
C PHE A 4 34.04 -40.73 -11.81
N VAL A 5 35.15 -40.45 -12.49
CA VAL A 5 35.68 -39.08 -12.61
C VAL A 5 34.74 -38.22 -13.48
N ALA A 6 34.20 -38.78 -14.55
CA ALA A 6 33.25 -38.09 -15.43
C ALA A 6 31.93 -37.76 -14.71
N THR A 7 31.39 -38.68 -13.90
CA THR A 7 30.18 -38.42 -13.11
C THR A 7 30.40 -37.37 -12.03
N ILE A 8 31.57 -37.36 -11.38
CA ILE A 8 31.92 -36.31 -10.40
C ILE A 8 32.00 -34.94 -11.08
N LEU A 9 32.67 -34.83 -12.23
CA LEU A 9 32.75 -33.57 -12.98
C LEU A 9 31.37 -33.07 -13.42
N LEU A 10 30.50 -33.97 -13.87
CA LEU A 10 29.14 -33.65 -14.27
C LEU A 10 28.31 -33.13 -13.07
N LEU A 11 28.42 -33.76 -11.90
CA LEU A 11 27.74 -33.29 -10.69
C LEU A 11 28.23 -31.90 -10.26
N ILE A 12 29.54 -31.63 -10.33
CA ILE A 12 30.10 -30.31 -10.02
C ILE A 12 29.56 -29.25 -11.00
N SER A 13 29.48 -29.57 -12.28
CA SER A 13 28.92 -28.65 -13.29
C SER A 13 27.46 -28.31 -13.00
N PHE A 14 26.63 -29.31 -12.68
CA PHE A 14 25.23 -29.07 -12.32
C PHE A 14 25.09 -28.27 -11.03
N TYR A 15 25.96 -28.50 -10.05
CA TYR A 15 25.96 -27.74 -8.82
C TYR A 15 26.26 -26.26 -9.06
N ILE A 16 27.26 -25.93 -9.90
CA ILE A 16 27.58 -24.54 -10.26
C ILE A 16 26.39 -23.87 -10.94
N VAL A 17 25.76 -24.54 -11.91
CA VAL A 17 24.57 -24.02 -12.61
C VAL A 17 23.42 -23.79 -11.62
N LYS A 18 23.17 -24.73 -10.71
CA LYS A 18 22.13 -24.59 -9.68
C LYS A 18 22.39 -23.38 -8.78
N VAL A 19 23.63 -23.21 -8.32
CA VAL A 19 24.00 -22.10 -7.43
C VAL A 19 23.81 -20.78 -8.18
N ASP A 20 24.29 -20.65 -9.42
CA ASP A 20 24.15 -19.40 -10.19
C ASP A 20 22.69 -19.04 -10.50
N LEU A 21 21.86 -20.04 -10.82
CA LEU A 21 20.44 -19.85 -11.13
C LEU A 21 19.55 -19.57 -9.91
N ILE A 22 19.85 -20.17 -8.75
CA ILE A 22 18.94 -20.15 -7.58
C ILE A 22 19.46 -19.27 -6.45
N GLU A 23 20.76 -19.29 -6.18
CA GLU A 23 21.37 -18.57 -5.05
C GLU A 23 22.21 -17.37 -5.51
N GLY A 24 22.61 -17.34 -6.79
CA GLY A 24 23.56 -16.41 -7.37
C GLY A 24 22.94 -15.21 -8.09
N THR A 25 23.59 -14.79 -9.17
CA THR A 25 23.51 -13.44 -9.73
C THR A 25 22.14 -13.09 -10.34
N ILE A 26 21.39 -14.07 -10.83
CA ILE A 26 20.11 -13.84 -11.51
C ILE A 26 19.00 -13.35 -10.55
N PRO A 27 18.71 -14.01 -9.42
CA PRO A 27 17.70 -13.52 -8.49
C PRO A 27 18.04 -12.15 -7.88
N LEU A 28 19.32 -11.77 -7.76
CA LEU A 28 19.74 -10.43 -7.32
C LEU A 28 19.55 -9.34 -8.40
N ALA A 29 19.67 -9.69 -9.69
CA ALA A 29 19.40 -8.76 -10.78
C ALA A 29 17.89 -8.58 -11.05
N TYR A 30 17.09 -9.60 -10.74
CA TYR A 30 15.64 -9.61 -10.87
C TYR A 30 14.87 -9.39 -9.58
N SER A 31 15.55 -9.21 -8.45
CA SER A 31 14.94 -8.61 -7.27
C SER A 31 14.68 -7.15 -7.60
N SER A 32 13.61 -6.90 -8.37
CA SER A 32 12.90 -5.64 -8.23
C SER A 32 12.68 -5.50 -6.73
N HIS A 33 13.21 -4.43 -6.14
CA HIS A 33 12.67 -3.98 -4.87
C HIS A 33 11.18 -3.90 -5.12
N GLN A 34 10.41 -4.82 -4.53
CA GLN A 34 8.98 -4.71 -4.54
C GLN A 34 8.74 -3.44 -3.75
N ILE A 35 8.59 -2.33 -4.46
CA ILE A 35 8.09 -1.10 -3.88
C ILE A 35 6.71 -1.52 -3.42
N GLU A 36 6.60 -1.77 -2.12
CA GLU A 36 5.33 -2.02 -1.48
C GLU A 36 4.57 -0.70 -1.63
N CYS A 37 3.72 -0.64 -2.66
CA CYS A 37 2.85 0.49 -2.92
C CYS A 37 1.73 0.47 -1.88
N GLU A 38 2.11 0.62 -0.62
CA GLU A 38 1.19 0.70 0.50
C GLU A 38 0.54 2.10 0.47
N LYS A 39 -0.78 2.11 0.50
CA LYS A 39 -1.56 3.35 0.50
C LYS A 39 -1.29 4.07 1.82
N LYS A 40 -0.76 5.29 1.73
CA LYS A 40 -0.53 6.09 2.94
C LYS A 40 -1.80 6.88 3.26
N LEU A 41 -2.34 6.64 4.45
CA LEU A 41 -3.41 7.47 5.01
C LEU A 41 -2.85 8.84 5.37
N ASP A 42 -3.48 9.88 4.83
CA ASP A 42 -3.25 11.27 5.17
C ASP A 42 -4.60 11.95 5.43
N TYR A 43 -4.62 13.22 5.80
CA TYR A 43 -5.85 13.94 6.10
C TYR A 43 -5.83 15.39 5.62
N ILE A 44 -7.02 15.90 5.34
CA ILE A 44 -7.25 17.33 5.12
C ILE A 44 -8.22 17.85 6.18
N THR A 45 -8.05 19.10 6.56
CA THR A 45 -8.98 19.79 7.46
C THR A 45 -10.02 20.53 6.63
N VAL A 46 -11.30 20.29 6.93
CA VAL A 46 -12.43 20.93 6.25
C VAL A 46 -13.39 21.50 7.27
N GLU A 47 -13.88 22.71 7.02
CA GLU A 47 -14.92 23.34 7.83
C GLU A 47 -16.30 22.83 7.39
N VAL A 48 -17.11 22.40 8.37
CA VAL A 48 -18.48 21.93 8.14
C VAL A 48 -19.41 23.09 7.84
N MET A 49 -20.12 23.02 6.72
CA MET A 49 -21.18 23.95 6.36
C MET A 49 -22.57 23.43 6.78
N ALA A 50 -23.54 24.35 6.82
CA ALA A 50 -24.92 23.99 7.13
C ALA A 50 -25.50 23.01 6.10
N GLY A 51 -25.98 21.86 6.57
CA GLY A 51 -26.54 20.81 5.71
C GLY A 51 -25.52 19.78 5.23
N ASP A 52 -24.24 19.91 5.61
CA ASP A 52 -23.25 18.89 5.31
C ASP A 52 -23.54 17.56 5.99
N THR A 53 -23.29 16.49 5.25
CA THR A 53 -23.35 15.11 5.70
C THR A 53 -22.02 14.43 5.39
N LEU A 54 -21.74 13.31 6.06
CA LEU A 54 -20.56 12.50 5.73
C LEU A 54 -20.53 12.10 4.25
N HIS A 55 -21.70 11.80 3.69
CA HIS A 55 -21.85 11.47 2.27
C HIS A 55 -21.49 12.66 1.38
N SER A 56 -22.04 13.85 1.64
CA SER A 56 -21.73 15.05 0.85
C SER A 56 -20.27 15.45 0.95
N LEU A 57 -19.68 15.39 2.15
CA LEU A 57 -18.26 15.65 2.37
C LEU A 57 -17.38 14.66 1.59
N PHE A 58 -17.70 13.37 1.61
CA PHE A 58 -16.93 12.38 0.85
C PHE A 58 -17.09 12.55 -0.67
N SER A 59 -18.23 13.06 -1.15
CA SER A 59 -18.44 13.39 -2.56
C SER A 59 -17.71 14.65 -3.00
N LEU A 60 -17.66 15.68 -2.15
CA LEU A 60 -16.96 16.95 -2.42
C LEU A 60 -15.44 16.76 -2.43
N TYR A 61 -14.94 15.87 -1.59
CA TYR A 61 -13.53 15.51 -1.49
C TYR A 61 -13.35 14.04 -1.88
N PRO A 62 -13.42 13.69 -3.17
CA PRO A 62 -13.25 12.32 -3.61
C PRO A 62 -11.83 11.83 -3.29
N SER A 63 -11.71 10.57 -2.89
CA SER A 63 -10.40 9.91 -2.80
C SER A 63 -9.82 9.78 -4.20
N ALA A 64 -8.53 10.11 -4.36
CA ALA A 64 -7.82 9.85 -5.61
C ALA A 64 -7.73 8.34 -5.91
N GLU A 65 -7.68 7.53 -4.84
CA GLU A 65 -7.56 6.08 -4.90
C GLU A 65 -8.91 5.37 -4.74
N SER A 66 -9.00 4.17 -5.31
CA SER A 66 -10.11 3.26 -5.05
C SER A 66 -10.06 2.78 -3.60
N ILE A 67 -10.97 3.35 -2.80
CA ILE A 67 -11.25 2.92 -1.44
C ILE A 67 -12.76 2.74 -1.28
N THR A 68 -13.15 1.74 -0.51
CA THR A 68 -14.57 1.55 -0.21
C THR A 68 -15.07 2.64 0.73
N TYR A 69 -16.36 2.94 0.64
CA TYR A 69 -17.01 3.88 1.55
C TYR A 69 -16.83 3.47 3.02
N THR A 70 -16.94 2.17 3.31
CA THR A 70 -16.83 1.64 4.67
C THR A 70 -15.44 1.84 5.25
N GLU A 71 -14.38 1.51 4.50
CA GLU A 71 -12.99 1.73 4.95
C GLU A 71 -12.74 3.21 5.25
N ARG A 72 -13.16 4.09 4.33
CA ARG A 72 -13.02 5.53 4.49
C ARG A 72 -13.81 6.07 5.69
N LEU A 73 -14.98 5.50 5.97
CA LEU A 73 -15.79 5.84 7.14
C LEU A 73 -15.11 5.42 8.44
N THR A 74 -14.51 4.23 8.47
CA THR A 74 -13.73 3.76 9.62
C THR A 74 -12.56 4.70 9.90
N ASP A 75 -11.80 5.06 8.87
CA ASP A 75 -10.67 6.01 9.01
C ASP A 75 -11.13 7.39 9.47
N PHE A 76 -12.28 7.86 9.00
CA PHE A 76 -12.87 9.11 9.45
C PHE A 76 -13.17 9.11 10.96
N TYR A 77 -13.76 8.04 11.49
CA TYR A 77 -14.01 7.95 12.95
C TYR A 77 -12.74 7.74 13.77
N ASN A 78 -11.71 7.11 13.20
CA ASN A 78 -10.41 7.03 13.84
C ASN A 78 -9.76 8.42 13.99
N LEU A 79 -9.88 9.26 12.96
CA LEU A 79 -9.39 10.64 12.99
C LEU A 79 -10.26 11.57 13.84
N ASN A 80 -11.57 11.31 13.92
CA ASN A 80 -12.55 12.16 14.61
C ASN A 80 -13.45 11.33 15.55
N PRO A 81 -12.92 10.75 16.63
CA PRO A 81 -13.66 9.78 17.47
C PRO A 81 -14.88 10.37 18.18
N HIS A 82 -14.94 11.70 18.33
CA HIS A 82 -16.08 12.37 18.95
C HIS A 82 -17.37 12.28 18.12
N PHE A 83 -17.27 12.15 16.79
CA PHE A 83 -18.45 12.02 15.92
C PHE A 83 -19.13 10.65 15.98
N ILE A 84 -18.57 9.67 16.70
CA ILE A 84 -19.28 8.39 16.96
C ILE A 84 -20.60 8.67 17.71
N ASN A 85 -20.59 9.64 18.63
CA ASN A 85 -21.73 9.95 19.49
C ASN A 85 -22.25 11.39 19.33
N GLN A 86 -21.73 12.13 18.36
CA GLN A 86 -22.06 13.55 18.15
C GLN A 86 -22.29 13.82 16.67
N SER A 87 -23.23 14.72 16.39
CA SER A 87 -23.46 15.22 15.04
C SER A 87 -22.55 16.41 14.74
N PHE A 88 -22.36 16.68 13.46
CA PHE A 88 -21.62 17.86 13.00
C PHE A 88 -22.22 19.17 13.52
N LYS A 89 -21.33 20.10 13.89
CA LYS A 89 -21.70 21.49 14.16
C LYS A 89 -21.19 22.37 13.03
N VAL A 90 -22.01 23.33 12.61
CA VAL A 90 -21.62 24.29 11.58
C VAL A 90 -20.45 25.14 12.07
N GLY A 91 -19.42 25.29 11.24
CA GLY A 91 -18.18 25.98 11.56
C GLY A 91 -17.14 25.14 12.30
N GLU A 92 -17.43 23.85 12.54
CA GLU A 92 -16.45 22.92 13.12
C GLU A 92 -15.49 22.40 12.06
N ASN A 93 -14.22 22.24 12.44
CA ASN A 93 -13.20 21.66 11.57
C ASN A 93 -13.16 20.13 11.75
N VAL A 94 -13.26 19.40 10.64
CA VAL A 94 -13.21 17.94 10.61
C VAL A 94 -12.02 17.45 9.80
N LEU A 95 -11.43 16.34 10.24
CA LEU A 95 -10.32 15.70 9.55
C LEU A 95 -10.86 14.67 8.56
N LEU A 96 -10.81 14.97 7.27
CA LEU A 96 -11.24 14.03 6.23
C LEU A 96 -10.07 13.17 5.77
N PRO A 97 -10.21 11.83 5.78
CA PRO A 97 -9.17 10.94 5.30
C PRO A 97 -9.02 11.07 3.78
N VAL A 98 -7.76 11.18 3.35
CA VAL A 98 -7.31 11.19 1.95
C VAL A 98 -6.17 10.19 1.80
N TYR A 99 -6.04 9.62 0.61
CA TYR A 99 -5.07 8.57 0.33
C TYR A 99 -4.09 9.08 -0.71
N THR A 100 -2.81 8.98 -0.39
CA THR A 100 -1.73 9.32 -1.33
C THR A 100 -0.95 8.05 -1.65
N LEU A 101 -0.72 7.83 -2.95
CA LEU A 101 0.28 6.87 -3.41
C LEU A 101 1.63 7.58 -3.48
N PRO A 102 2.73 6.89 -3.14
CA PRO A 102 4.07 7.35 -3.49
C PRO A 102 4.15 7.67 -4.99
N ALA A 103 4.90 8.70 -5.37
CA ALA A 103 5.03 9.12 -6.78
C ALA A 103 5.57 8.02 -7.70
N GLU A 104 6.28 7.06 -7.13
CA GLU A 104 6.84 5.88 -7.82
C GLU A 104 5.78 4.81 -8.14
N CYS A 105 4.57 4.94 -7.58
CA CYS A 105 3.43 4.04 -7.74
C CYS A 105 2.26 4.65 -8.52
N LYS A 106 2.41 5.87 -9.05
CA LYS A 106 1.38 6.62 -9.80
C LYS A 106 1.58 6.50 -11.30
#